data_AF-A0A3E1D3E7-F1
#
_entry.id   AF-A0A3E1D3E7-F1
#
_cell.length_a   1.000
_cell.length_b   1.000
_cell.length_c   1.000
_cell.angle_alpha   90.00
_cell.angle_beta   90.00
_cell.angle_gamma   90.00
#
_symmetry.space_group_name_H-M   'P 1'
#
loop_
_entity.id
_entity.type
_entity.pdbx_description
1 polymer ?
#
loop_
_entity_poly.entity_id
_entity_poly.type
_entity_poly.pdbx_seq_one_letter_code
_entity_poly.pdbx_strand_id
1 'polypeptide(L)' 'MSSVRANSKAAKKPTDIFPADHDPLPCDKNRISRIAESAYYKAEARGFLPGYELDDWLAAEAEEE' A
#
# COMPACT_ATOMS: atom_id res chain seq x y z
N MET A 1 -5.88 54.64 -14.52
CA MET A 1 -5.12 53.41 -14.83
C MET A 1 -3.77 53.52 -14.13
N SER A 2 -3.63 52.91 -12.96
CA SER A 2 -2.37 52.88 -12.21
C SER A 2 -2.17 51.49 -11.60
N SER A 3 -0.93 51.05 -11.75
CA SER A 3 -0.38 49.72 -11.57
C SER A 3 -0.33 49.23 -10.12
N VAL A 4 -0.64 47.96 -9.89
CA VAL A 4 0.07 47.13 -8.90
C VAL A 4 0.30 45.74 -9.50
N ARG A 5 1.54 45.45 -9.90
CA ARG A 5 2.03 44.08 -10.08
C ARG A 5 2.23 43.46 -8.70
N ALA A 6 1.55 42.35 -8.42
CA ALA A 6 1.95 41.43 -7.38
C ALA A 6 2.68 40.25 -8.03
N ASN A 7 4.00 40.21 -7.85
CA ASN A 7 4.81 39.02 -8.07
C ASN A 7 5.15 38.41 -6.69
N SER A 8 5.31 37.09 -6.69
CA SER A 8 6.02 36.25 -5.69
C SER A 8 5.11 35.33 -4.87
N LYS A 9 5.14 34.03 -5.20
CA LYS A 9 6.03 33.10 -4.48
C LYS A 9 6.05 31.75 -5.17
N ALA A 10 7.26 31.31 -5.48
CA ALA A 10 7.58 29.96 -5.91
C ALA A 10 7.21 28.96 -4.79
N ALA A 11 6.38 27.98 -5.10
CA ALA A 11 6.36 26.70 -4.41
C ALA A 11 6.93 25.67 -5.38
N LYS A 12 8.25 25.47 -5.29
CA LYS A 12 8.93 24.34 -5.94
C LYS A 12 8.37 23.08 -5.28
N LYS A 13 7.49 22.36 -5.97
CA LYS A 13 7.11 21.00 -5.56
C LYS A 13 8.38 20.14 -5.61
N PRO A 14 8.75 19.44 -4.53
CA PRO A 14 9.93 18.60 -4.55
C PRO A 14 9.68 17.42 -5.49
N THR A 15 10.43 17.42 -6.59
CA THR A 15 11.13 16.24 -7.14
C THR A 15 10.32 14.95 -7.30
N ASP A 16 9.68 14.86 -8.46
CA ASP A 16 9.67 13.65 -9.31
C ASP A 16 11.08 13.02 -9.34
N ILE A 17 11.31 11.93 -8.59
CA ILE A 17 12.47 11.03 -8.76
C ILE A 17 11.99 9.59 -9.03
N PHE A 18 10.68 9.36 -9.17
CA PHE A 18 10.18 8.06 -9.59
C PHE A 18 10.04 8.05 -11.11
N PRO A 19 10.76 7.17 -11.84
CA PRO A 19 10.57 7.04 -13.28
C PRO A 19 9.10 6.71 -13.55
N ALA A 20 8.47 7.55 -14.37
CA ALA A 20 7.04 7.48 -14.73
C ALA A 20 6.68 6.26 -15.60
N ASP A 21 7.61 5.31 -15.76
CA ASP A 21 7.47 4.08 -16.55
C ASP A 21 7.30 2.83 -15.69
N HIS A 22 6.98 2.99 -14.39
CA HIS A 22 6.57 1.84 -13.60
C HIS A 22 5.17 1.46 -14.08
N ASP A 23 5.09 0.52 -15.03
CA ASP A 23 3.89 -0.29 -15.24
C ASP A 23 3.33 -0.60 -13.84
N PRO A 24 2.08 -0.20 -13.53
CA PRO A 24 1.49 -0.58 -12.26
C PRO A 24 1.46 -2.09 -12.30
N LEU A 25 2.39 -2.71 -11.56
CA LEU A 25 2.44 -4.15 -11.38
C LEU A 25 1.00 -4.59 -11.13
N PRO A 26 0.52 -5.64 -11.83
CA PRO A 26 -0.82 -6.14 -11.60
C PRO A 26 -0.93 -6.40 -10.10
N CYS A 27 -1.60 -5.48 -9.41
CA CYS A 27 -1.91 -5.64 -8.03
C CYS A 27 -2.92 -6.77 -8.05
N ASP A 28 -2.45 -7.98 -7.79
CA ASP A 28 -3.26 -9.20 -7.74
C ASP A 28 -4.15 -9.13 -6.50
N LYS A 29 -5.08 -8.17 -6.51
CA LYS A 29 -6.05 -7.91 -5.44
C LYS A 29 -6.78 -9.18 -5.08
N ASN A 30 -7.05 -10.05 -6.07
CA ASN A 30 -7.64 -11.36 -5.84
C ASN A 30 -6.74 -12.28 -4.99
N ARG A 31 -5.43 -12.33 -5.25
CA ARG A 31 -4.49 -13.13 -4.45
C ARG A 31 -4.40 -12.56 -3.03
N ILE A 32 -4.20 -11.24 -2.92
CA ILE A 32 -4.11 -10.55 -1.63
C ILE A 32 -5.39 -10.73 -0.80
N SER A 33 -6.57 -10.64 -1.42
CA SER A 33 -7.85 -10.86 -0.73
C SER A 33 -7.97 -12.27 -0.17
N ARG A 34 -7.61 -13.31 -0.93
CA ARG A 34 -7.64 -14.69 -0.45
C ARG A 34 -6.65 -14.93 0.69
N ILE A 35 -5.44 -14.43 0.55
CA ILE A 35 -4.43 -14.49 1.62
C ILE A 35 -4.94 -13.80 2.89
N ALA A 36 -5.56 -12.63 2.75
CA ALA A 36 -6.10 -11.88 3.89
C ALA A 36 -7.25 -12.64 4.57
N GLU A 37 -8.16 -13.25 3.80
CA GLU A 37 -9.23 -14.10 4.33
C GLU A 37 -8.66 -15.33 5.07
N SER A 38 -7.70 -16.03 4.48
CA SER A 38 -7.03 -17.18 5.10
C SER A 38 -6.27 -16.79 6.38
N ALA A 39 -5.53 -15.69 6.37
CA ALA A 39 -4.84 -15.16 7.55
C ALA A 39 -5.83 -14.76 8.66
N TYR A 40 -6.98 -14.18 8.29
CA TYR A 40 -8.05 -13.85 9.24
C TYR A 40 -8.57 -15.11 9.96
N TYR A 41 -8.86 -16.18 9.23
CA TYR A 41 -9.33 -17.43 9.84
C TYR A 41 -8.26 -18.10 10.71
N LYS A 42 -6.97 -18.00 10.33
CA LYS A 42 -5.85 -18.48 11.16
C LYS A 42 -5.74 -17.70 12.47
N ALA A 43 -5.83 -16.37 12.41
CA ALA A 43 -5.85 -15.53 13.60
C ALA A 43 -7.09 -15.82 14.47
N GLU A 44 -8.27 -16.00 13.86
CA GLU A 44 -9.52 -16.35 14.55
C GLU A 44 -9.41 -17.69 15.30
N ALA A 45 -8.84 -18.72 14.66
CA ALA A 45 -8.62 -20.04 15.28
C ALA A 45 -7.71 -19.97 16.52
N ARG A 46 -6.85 -18.94 16.59
CA ARG A 46 -5.96 -18.66 17.72
C ARG A 46 -6.54 -17.65 18.73
N GLY A 47 -7.74 -17.11 18.47
CA GLY A 47 -8.36 -16.08 19.28
C GLY A 47 -7.73 -14.70 19.14
N PHE A 48 -7.18 -14.38 17.96
CA PHE A 48 -6.51 -13.11 17.63
C PHE A 48 -5.38 -12.76 18.61
N LEU A 49 -4.53 -13.75 18.93
CA LEU A 49 -3.38 -13.53 19.79
C LEU A 49 -2.40 -12.55 19.12
N PRO A 50 -1.97 -11.48 19.82
CA PRO A 50 -1.02 -10.53 19.26
C PRO A 50 0.37 -11.16 19.08
N GLY A 51 1.10 -10.72 18.06
CA GLY A 51 2.46 -11.17 17.77
C GLY A 51 2.54 -12.34 16.77
N TYR A 52 1.41 -12.77 16.21
CA TYR A 52 1.34 -13.82 15.19
C TYR A 52 0.78 -13.34 13.85
N GLU A 53 0.48 -12.04 13.72
CA GLU A 53 -0.15 -11.48 12.52
C GLU A 53 0.69 -11.73 11.26
N LEU A 54 2.01 -11.62 11.38
CA LEU A 54 2.92 -11.87 10.26
C LEU A 54 3.02 -13.35 9.93
N ASP A 55 3.08 -14.22 10.95
CA ASP A 55 3.11 -15.67 10.76
C ASP A 55 1.82 -16.18 10.11
N ASP A 56 0.65 -15.68 10.54
CA ASP A 56 -0.64 -16.04 9.96
C ASP A 56 -0.75 -15.59 8.50
N TRP A 57 -0.18 -14.42 8.17
CA TRP A 57 -0.11 -13.92 6.80
C TRP A 57 0.85 -14.74 5.92
N LEU A 58 2.07 -15.05 6.41
CA LEU A 58 3.03 -15.90 5.70
C LEU A 58 2.50 -17.32 5.48
N ALA A 59 1.82 -17.88 6.47
CA ALA A 59 1.19 -19.18 6.36
C ALA A 59 0.04 -19.18 5.34
N ALA A 60 -0.71 -18.07 5.25
CA ALA A 60 -1.75 -17.91 4.24
C ALA A 60 -1.17 -17.72 2.83
N GLU A 61 -0.07 -16.98 2.69
CA GLU A 61 0.63 -16.85 1.40
C GLU A 61 1.15 -18.19 0.89
N ALA A 62 1.73 -19.02 1.77
CA ALA A 62 2.25 -20.33 1.41
C ALA A 62 1.18 -21.34 0.99
N GLU A 63 -0.08 -21.14 1.41
CA GLU A 63 -1.24 -21.97 1.00
C GLU A 63 -1.84 -21.51 -0.34
N GLU A 64 -1.67 -20.24 -0.73
CA GLU A 64 -2.18 -19.62 -1.96
C GLU A 64 -1.11 -19.51 -3.08
N GLU A 65 0.00 -20.25 -2.94
CA GLU A 65 1.06 -20.43 -3.96
C GLU A 65 0.90 -21.74 -4.73
#